data_AF-A0A6A8A685-F1
#
_entry.id   AF-A0A6A8A685-F1
#
_cell.length_a   1.000
_cell.length_b   1.000
_cell.length_c   1.000
_cell.angle_alpha   90.00
_cell.angle_beta   90.00
_cell.angle_gamma   90.00
#
_symmetry.space_group_name_H-M   'P 1'
#
loop_
_entity.id
_entity.type
_entity.pdbx_description
1 polymer ?
#
loop_
_entity_poly.entity_id
_entity_poly.type
_entity_poly.pdbx_seq_one_letter_code
_entity_poly.pdbx_strand_id
1 'polypeptide(L)'
;MYAMTLKRIDITPYHSRLLHDHKQRQKRLARAAQRLASKKATRPLALEHAPRWTLATIYFDAHVRAYQLHVANRRVRAEVTYIKKRCLELKVSYPDVVGRCSSKRVVTARRLLMSEVRQKFALGYGEIGRAFGGRDKATVAGAIDTQNSTARCKNEEAVVDSVR
;
A
#
# COMPACT_ATOMS: atom_id res chain seq x y z
N MET A 1 -11.55 -54.37 19.72
CA MET A 1 -10.50 -53.43 20.18
C MET A 1 -9.21 -53.77 19.44
N TYR A 2 -8.77 -52.94 18.49
CA TYR A 2 -7.50 -53.16 17.80
C TYR A 2 -6.36 -52.55 18.61
N ALA A 3 -5.40 -53.38 19.04
CA ALA A 3 -4.17 -52.93 19.69
C ALA A 3 -3.17 -52.47 18.62
N MET A 4 -2.99 -51.15 18.50
CA MET A 4 -1.94 -50.56 17.66
C MET A 4 -0.59 -50.70 18.37
N THR A 5 0.21 -51.68 17.95
CA THR A 5 1.59 -51.83 18.40
C THR A 5 2.48 -50.81 17.70
N LEU A 6 2.88 -49.76 18.42
CA LEU A 6 3.86 -48.78 17.93
C LEU A 6 5.23 -49.45 17.81
N LYS A 7 5.68 -49.69 16.57
CA LYS A 7 7.04 -50.15 16.29
C LYS A 7 8.03 -49.08 16.78
N ARG A 8 8.96 -49.47 17.68
CA ARG A 8 10.08 -48.63 18.06
C ARG A 8 10.95 -48.41 16.83
N ILE A 9 11.13 -47.15 16.45
CA ILE A 9 12.02 -46.76 15.36
C ILE A 9 13.42 -46.70 15.96
N ASP A 10 14.29 -47.62 15.56
CA ASP A 10 15.68 -47.60 15.99
C ASP A 10 16.39 -46.42 15.33
N ILE A 11 16.77 -45.45 16.16
CA ILE A 11 17.40 -44.22 15.71
C ILE A 11 18.80 -44.57 15.19
N THR A 12 19.00 -44.39 13.88
CA THR A 12 20.31 -44.59 13.26
C THR A 12 21.34 -43.61 13.87
N PRO A 13 22.64 -43.98 13.94
CA PRO A 13 23.68 -43.12 14.51
C PRO A 13 23.78 -41.74 13.84
N TYR A 14 23.40 -41.65 12.57
CA TYR A 14 23.31 -40.39 11.84
C TYR A 14 22.16 -39.50 12.35
N HIS A 15 20.99 -40.09 12.59
CA HIS A 15 19.82 -39.38 13.07
C HIS A 15 20.00 -38.87 14.51
N SER A 16 20.70 -39.63 15.36
CA SER A 16 21.04 -39.16 16.71
C SER A 16 21.97 -37.93 16.68
N ARG A 17 22.94 -37.91 15.74
CA ARG A 17 23.82 -36.74 15.52
C ARG A 17 23.03 -35.52 15.07
N LEU A 18 22.11 -35.67 14.12
CA LEU A 18 21.23 -34.59 13.66
C LEU A 18 20.36 -34.01 14.79
N LEU A 19 19.77 -34.88 15.62
CA LEU A 19 18.98 -34.45 16.78
C LEU A 19 19.82 -33.70 17.82
N HIS A 20 21.03 -34.18 18.08
CA HIS A 20 21.98 -33.52 18.96
C HIS A 20 22.34 -32.12 18.45
N ASP A 21 22.68 -32.00 17.15
CA ASP A 21 23.04 -30.73 16.53
C ASP A 21 21.86 -29.74 16.49
N HIS A 22 20.65 -30.25 16.23
CA HIS A 22 19.43 -29.45 16.32
C HIS A 22 19.23 -28.92 17.74
N LYS A 23 19.36 -29.78 18.75
CA LYS A 23 19.23 -29.40 20.17
C LYS A 23 20.28 -28.36 20.56
N GLN A 24 21.52 -28.49 20.08
CA GLN A 24 22.55 -27.49 20.28
C GLN A 24 22.20 -26.15 19.63
N ARG A 25 21.69 -26.17 18.39
CA ARG A 25 21.26 -24.95 17.68
C ARG A 25 20.14 -24.23 18.44
N GLN A 26 19.13 -24.96 18.90
CA GLN A 26 18.03 -24.40 19.70
C GLN A 26 18.54 -23.74 20.99
N LYS A 27 19.47 -24.38 21.71
CA LYS A 27 20.10 -23.78 22.90
C LYS A 27 20.81 -22.46 22.59
N ARG A 28 21.52 -22.37 21.45
CA ARG A 28 22.21 -21.13 21.04
C ARG A 28 21.21 -20.01 20.75
N LEU A 29 20.13 -20.31 20.01
CA LEU A 29 19.07 -19.34 19.71
C LEU A 29 18.38 -18.85 20.99
N ALA A 30 18.04 -19.75 21.91
CA ALA A 30 17.43 -19.40 23.18
C ALA A 30 18.32 -18.45 24.01
N ARG A 31 19.64 -18.72 24.09
CA ARG A 31 20.59 -17.82 24.76
C ARG A 31 20.70 -16.46 24.08
N ALA A 32 20.68 -16.41 22.74
CA ALA A 32 20.70 -15.15 22.00
C ALA A 32 19.43 -14.32 22.27
N ALA A 33 18.26 -14.96 22.29
CA ALA A 33 16.99 -14.31 22.61
C ALA A 33 16.98 -13.76 24.05
N GLN A 34 17.49 -14.52 25.02
CA GLN A 34 17.64 -14.04 26.40
C GLN A 34 18.55 -12.82 26.51
N ARG A 35 19.66 -12.78 25.76
CA ARG A 35 20.56 -11.60 25.72
C ARG A 35 19.91 -10.37 25.10
N LEU A 36 19.04 -10.56 24.11
CA LEU A 36 18.26 -9.46 23.53
C LEU A 36 17.19 -8.94 24.50
N ALA A 37 16.54 -9.83 25.25
CA ALA A 37 15.54 -9.47 26.25
C ALA A 37 16.16 -8.79 27.49
N SER A 38 17.35 -9.22 27.92
CA SER A 38 18.04 -8.65 29.09
C SER A 38 18.73 -7.32 28.80
N LYS A 39 19.05 -7.02 27.53
CA LYS A 39 19.28 -5.64 27.08
C LYS A 39 17.95 -4.88 27.19
N LYS A 40 17.62 -4.44 28.41
CA LYS A 40 16.62 -3.40 28.65
C LYS A 40 16.91 -2.30 27.63
N ALA A 41 16.04 -2.16 26.64
CA ALA A 41 16.07 -1.00 25.78
C ALA A 41 15.96 0.19 26.73
N THR A 42 17.01 1.00 26.80
CA THR A 42 16.88 2.37 27.31
C THR A 42 15.87 3.01 26.39
N ARG A 43 14.57 2.89 26.72
CA ARG A 43 13.53 3.68 26.09
C ARG A 43 14.04 5.11 26.30
N PRO A 44 14.33 5.87 25.22
CA PRO A 44 14.60 7.28 25.42
C PRO A 44 13.42 7.78 26.23
N LEU A 45 13.71 8.39 27.39
CA LEU A 45 12.70 9.06 28.20
C LEU A 45 11.92 9.92 27.22
N ALA A 46 10.71 9.46 26.87
CA ALA A 46 9.80 10.27 26.09
C ALA A 46 9.62 11.50 26.96
N LEU A 47 10.04 12.66 26.44
CA LEU A 47 9.88 13.94 27.13
C LEU A 47 8.44 13.96 27.66
N GLU A 48 8.26 13.96 28.98
CA GLU A 48 6.94 13.90 29.63
C GLU A 48 6.04 15.07 29.20
N HIS A 49 6.66 16.08 28.58
CA HIS A 49 5.99 17.22 28.00
C HIS A 49 6.17 17.22 26.49
N ALA A 50 5.04 17.26 25.79
CA ALA A 50 5.02 17.59 24.39
C ALA A 50 5.83 18.90 24.19
N PRO A 51 6.74 18.96 23.21
CA PRO A 51 7.61 20.10 23.06
C PRO A 51 6.76 21.36 22.84
N ARG A 52 7.07 22.47 23.51
CA ARG A 52 6.21 23.67 23.62
C ARG A 52 5.66 24.20 22.30
N TRP A 53 6.35 23.99 21.17
CA TRP A 53 5.87 24.35 19.84
C TRP A 53 4.60 23.59 19.39
N THR A 54 4.26 22.48 20.04
CA THR A 54 2.97 21.77 19.87
C THR A 54 1.84 22.37 20.68
N LEU A 55 2.13 23.15 21.73
CA LEU A 55 1.14 23.72 22.64
C LEU A 55 0.70 25.13 22.22
N ALA A 56 1.51 25.85 21.45
CA ALA A 56 1.20 27.18 20.96
C ALA A 56 0.79 27.13 19.47
N THR A 57 -0.24 27.89 19.10
CA THR A 57 -0.61 28.10 17.70
C THR A 57 0.46 28.96 17.03
N ILE A 58 1.49 28.32 16.47
CA ILE A 58 2.54 29.03 15.74
C ILE A 58 1.95 29.53 14.41
N TYR A 59 1.75 30.83 14.31
CA TYR A 59 1.44 31.48 13.04
C TYR A 59 2.72 31.60 12.22
N PHE A 60 2.93 30.66 11.30
CA PHE A 60 3.97 30.81 10.29
C PHE A 60 3.63 31.94 9.33
N ASP A 61 4.62 32.78 9.03
CA ASP A 61 4.53 33.80 8.00
C ASP A 61 4.14 33.20 6.64
N ALA A 62 3.48 34.02 5.82
CA ALA A 62 2.99 33.61 4.50
C ALA A 62 4.10 33.01 3.63
N HIS A 63 5.33 33.55 3.68
CA HIS A 63 6.46 33.06 2.89
C HIS A 63 6.97 31.69 3.36
N VAL A 64 6.98 31.41 4.68
CA VAL A 64 7.34 30.10 5.23
C VAL A 64 6.29 29.06 4.83
N ARG A 65 5.00 29.41 4.89
CA ARG A 65 3.91 28.54 4.42
C ARG A 65 4.03 28.26 2.92
N ALA A 66 4.33 29.28 2.12
CA ALA A 66 4.54 29.14 0.69
C ALA A 66 5.74 28.24 0.37
N TYR A 67 6.85 28.36 1.12
CA TYR A 67 8.01 27.50 0.97
C TYR A 67 7.71 26.05 1.38
N GLN A 68 7.02 25.82 2.51
CA GLN A 68 6.59 24.49 2.92
C GLN A 68 5.69 23.83 1.86
N LEU A 69 4.75 24.60 1.31
CA LEU A 69 3.88 24.16 0.23
C LEU A 69 4.67 23.90 -1.06
N HIS A 70 5.67 24.73 -1.38
CA HIS A 70 6.58 24.52 -2.51
C HIS A 70 7.41 23.24 -2.34
N VAL A 71 8.00 23.00 -1.17
CA VAL A 71 8.78 21.79 -0.88
C VAL A 71 7.89 20.55 -0.91
N ALA A 72 6.67 20.64 -0.35
CA ALA A 72 5.67 19.59 -0.45
C ALA A 72 5.31 19.29 -1.92
N ASN A 73 5.06 20.33 -2.71
CA ASN A 73 4.71 20.23 -4.12
C ASN A 73 5.86 19.74 -5.00
N ARG A 74 7.11 20.11 -4.72
CA ARG A 74 8.30 19.56 -5.41
C ARG A 74 8.43 18.06 -5.23
N ARG A 75 7.90 17.52 -4.13
CA ARG A 75 7.87 16.07 -3.84
C ARG A 75 6.56 15.40 -4.25
N VAL A 76 5.61 16.14 -4.85
CA VAL A 76 4.37 15.53 -5.34
C VAL A 76 4.70 14.68 -6.56
N ARG A 77 4.32 13.40 -6.48
CA ARG A 77 4.51 12.43 -7.55
C ARG A 77 3.76 12.87 -8.81
N ALA A 78 4.35 12.69 -9.99
CA ALA A 78 3.83 13.20 -11.25
C ALA A 78 2.38 12.74 -11.54
N GLU A 79 2.05 11.51 -11.15
CA GLU A 79 0.72 10.94 -11.27
C GLU A 79 -0.34 11.68 -10.44
N VAL A 80 0.02 12.20 -9.26
CA VAL A 80 -0.93 12.94 -8.40
C VAL A 80 -1.28 14.29 -9.02
N THR A 81 -0.28 14.97 -9.59
CA THR A 81 -0.48 16.21 -10.34
C THR A 81 -1.38 15.98 -11.55
N TYR A 82 -1.16 14.89 -12.28
CA TYR A 82 -2.01 14.49 -13.39
C TYR A 82 -3.47 14.24 -12.96
N ILE A 83 -3.68 13.48 -11.89
CA ILE A 83 -5.02 13.18 -11.37
C ILE A 83 -5.75 14.48 -11.00
N LYS A 84 -5.08 15.40 -10.28
CA LYS A 84 -5.68 16.70 -9.91
C LYS A 84 -6.11 17.49 -11.14
N LYS A 85 -5.27 17.57 -12.18
CA LYS A 85 -5.61 18.24 -13.44
C LYS A 85 -6.82 17.60 -14.11
N ARG A 86 -6.85 16.26 -14.24
CA ARG A 86 -8.02 15.59 -14.85
C ARG A 86 -9.29 15.72 -14.02
N CYS A 87 -9.20 15.74 -12.69
CA CYS A 87 -10.36 15.98 -11.84
C CYS A 87 -11.03 17.33 -12.14
N LEU A 88 -10.24 18.39 -12.36
CA LEU A 88 -10.75 19.71 -12.75
C LEU A 88 -11.49 19.65 -14.09
N GLU A 89 -10.89 19.00 -15.08
CA GLU A 89 -11.49 18.85 -16.41
C GLU A 89 -12.78 18.00 -16.39
N LEU A 90 -12.85 16.96 -15.54
CA LEU A 90 -14.06 16.13 -15.35
C LEU A 90 -15.10 16.77 -14.43
N LYS A 91 -14.81 17.95 -13.87
CA LYS A 91 -15.64 18.65 -12.87
C LYS A 91 -15.95 17.77 -11.65
N VAL A 92 -15.02 16.92 -11.22
CA VAL A 92 -15.14 16.06 -10.03
C VAL A 92 -14.12 16.50 -8.98
N SER A 93 -14.53 16.53 -7.72
CA SER A 93 -13.64 16.93 -6.63
C SER A 93 -12.55 15.88 -6.39
N TYR A 94 -11.28 16.30 -6.37
CA TYR A 94 -10.14 15.43 -6.06
C TYR A 94 -10.28 14.67 -4.72
N PRO A 95 -10.66 15.30 -3.59
CA PRO A 95 -10.86 14.58 -2.33
C PRO A 95 -11.93 13.50 -2.42
N ASP A 96 -12.95 13.64 -3.28
CA ASP A 96 -13.97 12.59 -3.47
C ASP A 96 -13.42 11.41 -4.27
N VAL A 97 -12.59 11.68 -5.27
CA VAL A 97 -11.92 10.64 -6.07
C VAL A 97 -10.98 9.82 -5.19
N VAL A 98 -10.16 10.47 -4.36
CA VAL A 98 -9.23 9.78 -3.44
C VAL A 98 -9.97 9.16 -2.26
N GLY A 99 -10.97 9.84 -1.70
CA GLY A 99 -11.72 9.43 -0.52
C GLY A 99 -12.70 8.28 -0.77
N ARG A 100 -13.53 7.99 0.25
CA ARG A 100 -14.46 6.85 0.27
C ARG A 100 -15.79 7.08 -0.46
N CYS A 101 -15.95 8.19 -1.18
CA CYS A 101 -17.18 8.52 -1.88
C CYS A 101 -17.55 7.42 -2.91
N SER A 102 -18.78 6.91 -2.80
CA SER A 102 -19.31 5.80 -3.62
C SER A 102 -20.34 6.27 -4.66
N SER A 103 -20.52 7.59 -4.83
CA SER A 103 -21.38 8.14 -5.87
C SER A 103 -20.98 7.59 -7.24
N LYS A 104 -21.96 7.13 -8.03
CA LYS A 104 -21.73 6.51 -9.34
C LYS A 104 -20.84 7.37 -10.23
N ARG A 105 -21.08 8.69 -10.26
CA ARG A 105 -20.28 9.66 -11.02
C ARG A 105 -18.81 9.65 -10.60
N VAL A 106 -18.54 9.67 -9.29
CA VAL A 106 -17.17 9.67 -8.74
C VAL A 106 -16.49 8.32 -8.97
N VAL A 107 -17.22 7.21 -8.80
CA VAL A 107 -16.70 5.87 -9.04
C VAL A 107 -16.31 5.68 -10.50
N THR A 108 -17.15 6.11 -11.44
CA THR A 108 -16.85 6.03 -12.88
C THR A 108 -15.64 6.88 -13.24
N ALA A 109 -15.61 8.14 -12.78
CA ALA A 109 -14.45 9.03 -12.99
C ALA A 109 -13.16 8.42 -12.41
N ARG A 110 -13.22 7.87 -11.21
CA ARG A 110 -12.08 7.21 -10.57
C ARG A 110 -11.56 6.01 -11.36
N ARG A 111 -12.45 5.15 -11.86
CA ARG A 111 -12.05 3.98 -12.67
C ARG A 111 -11.37 4.42 -13.97
N LEU A 112 -11.91 5.43 -14.63
CA LEU A 112 -11.31 6.04 -15.82
C LEU A 112 -9.90 6.58 -15.51
N LEU A 113 -9.76 7.37 -14.45
CA LEU A 113 -8.46 7.93 -14.04
C LEU A 113 -7.43 6.86 -13.70
N MET A 114 -7.83 5.76 -13.05
CA MET A 114 -6.94 4.62 -12.77
C MET A 114 -6.38 4.00 -14.06
N SER A 115 -7.22 3.87 -15.08
CA SER A 115 -6.80 3.38 -16.41
C SER A 115 -5.84 4.35 -17.09
N GLU A 116 -6.17 5.64 -17.14
CA GLU A 116 -5.31 6.66 -17.75
C GLU A 116 -3.93 6.75 -17.07
N VAL A 117 -3.89 6.70 -15.74
CA VAL A 117 -2.64 6.74 -14.97
C VAL A 117 -1.78 5.51 -15.28
N ARG A 118 -2.39 4.32 -15.42
CA ARG A 118 -1.68 3.10 -15.82
C ARG A 118 -1.07 3.25 -17.22
N GLN A 119 -1.82 3.81 -18.18
CA GLN A 119 -1.36 4.00 -19.55
C GLN A 119 -0.23 5.03 -19.65
N LYS A 120 -0.32 6.15 -18.92
CA LYS A 120 0.67 7.24 -19.01
C LYS A 120 1.95 7.00 -18.22
N PHE A 121 1.85 6.41 -17.04
CA PHE A 121 2.98 6.30 -16.12
C PHE A 121 3.50 4.88 -15.95
N ALA A 122 2.86 3.88 -16.57
CA ALA A 122 3.22 2.46 -16.49
C ALA A 122 3.36 1.89 -15.06
N LEU A 123 2.76 2.55 -14.06
CA LEU A 123 2.88 2.23 -12.63
C LEU A 123 2.21 0.92 -12.25
N GLY A 124 2.80 0.16 -11.33
CA GLY A 124 2.19 -1.08 -10.84
C GLY A 124 0.84 -0.85 -10.14
N TYR A 125 -0.04 -1.87 -10.13
CA TYR A 125 -1.39 -1.74 -9.54
C TYR A 125 -1.38 -1.24 -8.08
N GLY A 126 -0.40 -1.66 -7.28
CA GLY A 126 -0.26 -1.20 -5.89
C GLY A 126 0.18 0.26 -5.79
N GLU A 127 1.01 0.76 -6.72
CA GLU A 127 1.45 2.16 -6.73
C GLU A 127 0.31 3.09 -7.15
N ILE A 128 -0.48 2.65 -8.13
CA ILE A 128 -1.72 3.32 -8.50
C ILE A 128 -2.65 3.36 -7.28
N GLY A 129 -2.84 2.23 -6.60
CA GLY A 129 -3.62 2.18 -5.36
C GLY A 129 -3.19 3.23 -4.34
N ARG A 130 -1.88 3.40 -4.11
CA ARG A 130 -1.31 4.44 -3.24
C ARG A 130 -1.62 5.86 -3.72
N ALA A 131 -1.50 6.12 -5.03
CA ALA A 131 -1.84 7.43 -5.60
C ALA A 131 -3.32 7.81 -5.40
N PHE A 132 -4.21 6.82 -5.29
CA PHE A 132 -5.64 6.97 -5.04
C PHE A 132 -6.04 6.77 -3.57
N GLY A 133 -5.13 7.05 -2.61
CA GLY A 133 -5.45 7.02 -1.18
C GLY A 133 -5.27 5.65 -0.52
N GLY A 134 -4.42 4.78 -1.08
CA GLY A 134 -4.12 3.47 -0.51
C GLY A 134 -5.15 2.40 -0.85
N ARG A 135 -5.74 2.45 -2.04
CA ARG A 135 -6.69 1.42 -2.50
C ARG A 135 -6.01 0.10 -2.80
N ASP A 136 -6.78 -0.97 -2.65
CA ASP A 136 -6.32 -2.32 -2.91
C ASP A 136 -5.99 -2.54 -4.40
N LYS A 137 -4.94 -3.32 -4.65
CA LYS A 137 -4.50 -3.70 -6.01
C LYS A 137 -5.62 -4.36 -6.83
N ALA A 138 -6.49 -5.12 -6.18
CA ALA A 138 -7.62 -5.81 -6.82
C ALA A 138 -8.67 -4.82 -7.30
N THR A 139 -8.93 -3.76 -6.53
CA THR A 139 -9.85 -2.69 -6.93
C THR A 139 -9.34 -1.97 -8.17
N VAL A 140 -8.03 -1.73 -8.24
CA VAL A 140 -7.40 -1.08 -9.40
C VAL A 140 -7.48 -1.99 -10.64
N ALA A 141 -7.19 -3.28 -10.50
CA ALA A 141 -7.32 -4.24 -11.59
C ALA A 141 -8.76 -4.29 -12.13
N GLY A 142 -9.75 -4.46 -11.26
CA GLY A 142 -11.16 -4.50 -11.67
C GLY A 142 -11.64 -3.19 -12.31
N ALA A 143 -11.10 -2.04 -11.88
CA ALA A 143 -11.37 -0.74 -12.50
C ALA A 143 -10.87 -0.67 -13.95
N ILE A 144 -9.65 -1.16 -14.19
CA ILE A 144 -9.02 -1.18 -15.52
C ILE A 144 -9.75 -2.14 -16.45
N ASP A 145 -10.07 -3.34 -15.97
CA ASP A 145 -10.81 -4.33 -16.76
C ASP A 145 -12.18 -3.80 -17.18
N THR A 146 -12.92 -3.18 -16.25
CA THR A 146 -14.23 -2.57 -16.55
C THR A 146 -14.12 -1.48 -17.62
N GLN A 147 -13.08 -0.64 -17.56
CA GLN A 147 -12.86 0.42 -18.54
C GLN A 147 -12.47 -0.12 -19.91
N ASN A 148 -11.63 -1.15 -19.96
CA ASN A 148 -11.24 -1.80 -21.21
C ASN A 148 -12.46 -2.45 -21.90
N SER A 149 -13.33 -3.12 -21.14
CA SER A 149 -14.59 -3.66 -21.66
C SER A 149 -15.49 -2.54 -22.21
N THR A 150 -15.61 -1.43 -21.47
CA THR A 150 -16.42 -0.27 -21.92
C THR A 150 -15.87 0.35 -23.20
N ALA A 151 -14.55 0.45 -23.34
CA ALA A 151 -13.89 1.00 -24.52
C ALA A 151 -14.07 0.10 -25.75
N ARG A 152 -14.03 -1.23 -25.57
CA ARG A 152 -14.29 -2.19 -26.65
C ARG A 152 -15.71 -2.05 -27.20
N CYS A 153 -16.72 -2.01 -26.34
CA CYS A 153 -18.11 -1.85 -26.77
C CYS A 153 -18.33 -0.53 -27.54
N LYS A 154 -17.75 0.58 -27.07
CA LYS A 154 -17.87 1.87 -27.78
C LYS A 154 -17.21 1.87 -29.15
N ASN A 155 -16.09 1.18 -29.30
CA ASN A 155 -15.42 1.07 -30.59
C ASN A 155 -16.24 0.22 -31.57
N GLU A 156 -16.89 -0.85 -31.09
CA GLU A 156 -17.78 -1.68 -31.92
C GLU A 156 -19.01 -0.91 -32.40
N GLU A 157 -19.66 -0.13 -31.53
CA GLU A 157 -20.77 0.75 -31.90
C GLU A 157 -20.36 1.80 -32.96
N ALA A 158 -19.21 2.44 -32.76
CA ALA A 158 -18.69 3.44 -33.71
C ALA A 158 -18.37 2.85 -35.10
N VAL A 159 -17.91 1.59 -35.16
CA VAL A 159 -17.67 0.88 -36.43
C VAL A 159 -19.00 0.58 -37.13
N VAL A 160 -20.02 0.12 -36.41
CA VAL A 160 -21.35 -0.18 -36.97
C VAL A 160 -22.02 1.08 -37.54
N ASP A 161 -21.92 2.21 -36.84
CA ASP A 161 -22.47 3.49 -37.30
C ASP A 161 -21.74 4.08 -38.52
N SER A 162 -20.46 3.73 -38.72
CA SER A 162 -19.69 4.19 -39.89
C SER A 162 -19.96 3.40 -41.18
N VAL A 163 -20.59 2.23 -41.07
CA VAL A 163 -20.92 1.33 -42.19
C VAL A 163 -22.36 1.55 -42.68
N ARG A 164 -23.17 2.30 -41.94
CA ARG A 164 -24.53 2.72 -42.32
C ARG A 164 -24.53 4.05 -43.06
#